data_AF-E5YAQ7-F1
#
_entry.id   AF-E5YAQ7-F1
#
_cell.length_a   1.000
_cell.length_b   1.000
_cell.length_c   1.000
_cell.angle_alpha   90.00
_cell.angle_beta   90.00
_cell.angle_gamma   90.00
#
_symmetry.space_group_name_H-M   'P 1'
#
loop_
_entity.id
_entity.type
_entity.pdbx_description
1 polymer ?
#
loop_
_entity_poly.entity_id
_entity_poly.type
_entity_poly.pdbx_seq_one_letter_code
_entity_poly.pdbx_strand_id
1 'polypeptide(L)'
;MHIIFRDGFTLLAMGYTGPEAMRFKLAYIEAFNRMEAELAKRNRPALPAAPRFDEAAMLELAAEIREAQQHYYRTFGHLCSRLISMSIPVFTALENRVYKQAPDRPFSGVRIGAQWERYFTERMTAALHSLDDRLPDEKNPAMLLLEYARAMSAR
;
A
#
# COMPACT_ATOMS: atom_id res chain seq x y z
N MET A 1 -4.71 41.95 15.45
CA MET A 1 -5.20 41.36 14.18
C MET A 1 -4.91 42.38 13.08
N HIS A 2 -4.10 42.04 12.07
CA HIS A 2 -3.88 42.93 10.91
C HIS A 2 -4.69 42.40 9.73
N ILE A 3 -5.48 43.26 9.09
CA ILE A 3 -6.23 42.94 7.88
C ILE A 3 -5.39 43.41 6.69
N ILE A 4 -4.97 42.47 5.83
CA ILE A 4 -4.27 42.77 4.58
C ILE A 4 -5.16 42.37 3.42
N PHE A 5 -5.27 43.25 2.41
CA PHE A 5 -6.00 42.99 1.17
C PHE A 5 -5.17 42.13 0.20
N ARG A 6 -5.84 41.39 -0.69
CA ARG A 6 -5.22 40.47 -1.67
C ARG A 6 -3.99 41.07 -2.35
N ASP A 7 -4.14 42.26 -2.93
CA ASP A 7 -3.08 42.92 -3.69
C ASP A 7 -1.89 43.31 -2.79
N GLY A 8 -2.17 43.72 -1.54
CA GLY A 8 -1.14 43.99 -0.53
C GLY A 8 -0.40 42.73 -0.12
N PHE A 9 -1.10 41.60 0.02
CA PHE A 9 -0.46 40.30 0.26
C PHE A 9 0.38 39.85 -0.95
N THR A 10 -0.13 40.00 -2.17
CA THR A 10 0.60 39.67 -3.40
C THR A 10 1.88 40.49 -3.54
N LEU A 11 1.85 41.78 -3.18
CA LEU A 11 3.02 42.64 -3.18
C LEU A 11 4.11 42.14 -2.20
N LEU A 12 3.70 41.68 -1.02
CA LEU A 12 4.59 41.16 0.03
C LEU A 12 5.13 39.78 -0.30
N ALA A 13 4.32 38.91 -0.91
CA ALA A 13 4.70 37.55 -1.28
C ALA A 13 5.77 37.50 -2.39
N MET A 14 5.84 38.53 -3.23
CA MET A 14 6.84 38.66 -4.29
C MET A 14 8.22 39.05 -3.70
N GLY A 15 9.20 38.14 -3.73
CA GLY A 15 10.48 38.28 -3.02
C GLY A 15 11.53 39.25 -3.62
N TYR A 16 11.25 39.92 -4.73
CA TYR A 16 12.16 40.89 -5.36
C TYR A 16 11.93 42.32 -4.86
N THR A 17 12.98 43.12 -4.71
CA THR A 17 12.96 44.48 -4.13
C THR A 17 13.65 45.50 -5.04
N GLY A 18 13.36 46.80 -4.85
CA GLY A 18 13.89 47.90 -5.67
C GLY A 18 12.83 48.60 -6.54
N PRO A 19 13.17 49.76 -7.16
CA PRO A 19 12.21 50.56 -7.94
C PRO A 19 11.65 49.84 -9.17
N GLU A 20 12.50 49.12 -9.91
CA GLU A 20 12.14 48.32 -11.09
C GLU A 20 11.20 47.17 -10.70
N ALA A 21 11.57 46.47 -9.64
CA ALA A 21 10.79 45.42 -9.02
C ALA A 21 9.39 45.93 -8.63
N MET A 22 9.31 47.08 -7.96
CA MET A 22 8.03 47.68 -7.56
C MET A 22 7.14 47.99 -8.77
N ARG A 23 7.69 48.59 -9.83
CA ARG A 23 6.95 48.86 -11.07
C ARG A 23 6.39 47.58 -11.68
N PHE A 24 7.19 46.51 -11.70
CA PHE A 24 6.74 45.21 -12.19
C PHE A 24 5.61 44.61 -11.36
N LYS A 25 5.72 44.61 -10.01
CA LYS A 25 4.67 44.04 -9.13
C LYS A 25 3.32 44.73 -9.33
N LEU A 26 3.34 46.06 -9.41
CA LEU A 26 2.13 46.85 -9.64
C LEU A 26 1.51 46.56 -11.00
N ALA A 27 2.32 46.51 -12.06
CA ALA A 27 1.86 46.16 -13.40
C ALA A 27 1.28 44.73 -13.48
N TYR A 28 1.90 43.77 -12.78
CA TYR A 28 1.40 42.41 -12.68
C TYR A 28 0.03 42.35 -11.98
N ILE A 29 -0.10 42.99 -10.81
CA ILE A 29 -1.35 43.03 -10.05
C ILE A 29 -2.46 43.67 -10.90
N GLU A 30 -2.16 44.78 -11.58
CA GLU A 30 -3.12 45.45 -12.45
C GLU A 30 -3.56 44.56 -13.62
N ALA A 31 -2.63 43.90 -14.30
CA ALA A 31 -2.93 42.97 -15.38
C ALA A 31 -3.78 41.78 -14.90
N PHE A 32 -3.48 41.25 -13.72
CA PHE A 32 -4.25 40.17 -13.11
C PHE A 32 -5.68 40.62 -12.76
N ASN A 33 -5.84 41.79 -12.15
CA ASN A 33 -7.14 42.35 -11.81
C ASN A 33 -7.99 42.61 -13.08
N ARG A 34 -7.37 43.09 -14.16
CA ARG A 34 -8.05 43.23 -15.47
C ARG A 34 -8.49 41.87 -16.00
N MET A 35 -7.63 40.85 -15.97
CA MET A 35 -7.98 39.50 -16.40
C MET A 35 -9.15 38.94 -15.59
N GLU A 36 -9.13 39.08 -14.26
CA GLU A 36 -10.21 38.64 -13.38
C GLU A 36 -11.54 39.34 -13.73
N ALA A 37 -11.52 40.65 -13.93
CA ALA A 37 -12.70 41.41 -14.34
C ALA A 37 -13.26 40.95 -15.69
N GLU A 38 -12.39 40.68 -16.67
CA GLU A 38 -12.81 40.15 -17.97
C GLU A 38 -13.36 38.71 -17.86
N LEU A 39 -12.77 37.87 -17.01
CA LEU A 39 -13.29 36.53 -16.74
C LEU A 39 -14.63 36.55 -16.00
N ALA A 40 -14.86 37.54 -15.13
CA ALA A 40 -16.13 37.73 -14.43
C ALA A 40 -17.25 38.22 -15.36
N LYS A 41 -16.92 39.05 -16.36
CA LYS A 41 -17.86 39.51 -17.40
C LYS A 41 -18.24 38.40 -18.39
N ARG A 42 -17.36 37.42 -18.58
CA ARG A 42 -17.68 36.25 -19.41
C ARG A 42 -18.76 35.45 -18.68
N ASN A 43 -19.97 35.43 -19.26
CA ASN A 43 -21.00 34.46 -18.90
C ASN A 43 -20.43 33.06 -19.13
N ARG A 44 -19.89 32.46 -18.07
CA ARG A 44 -19.54 31.05 -18.08
C ARG A 44 -20.86 30.32 -18.27
N PRO A 45 -21.04 29.53 -19.35
CA PRO A 45 -22.22 28.68 -19.44
C PRO A 45 -22.25 27.87 -18.15
N ALA A 46 -23.41 27.84 -17.48
CA ALA A 46 -23.58 27.01 -16.30
C ALA A 46 -23.09 25.61 -16.68
N LEU A 47 -22.11 25.09 -15.92
CA LEU A 47 -21.77 23.69 -16.10
C LEU A 47 -23.10 22.92 -15.94
N PRO A 48 -23.39 21.94 -16.82
CA PRO A 48 -24.54 21.09 -16.62
C PRO A 48 -24.50 20.58 -15.18
N ALA A 49 -25.65 20.55 -14.52
CA ALA A 49 -25.75 20.06 -13.16
C ALA A 49 -24.99 18.73 -13.07
N ALA A 50 -24.07 18.64 -12.11
CA ALA A 50 -23.29 17.43 -11.94
C ALA A 50 -24.28 16.24 -11.86
N PRO A 51 -24.01 15.13 -12.56
CA PRO A 51 -24.86 13.96 -12.49
C PRO A 51 -25.10 13.60 -11.02
N ARG A 52 -26.38 13.49 -10.63
CA ARG A 52 -26.75 13.03 -9.31
C ARG A 52 -26.53 11.53 -9.27
N PHE A 53 -25.57 11.09 -8.46
CA PHE A 53 -25.37 9.68 -8.17
C PHE A 53 -26.14 9.32 -6.89
N ASP A 54 -26.52 8.06 -6.77
CA ASP A 54 -27.12 7.53 -5.55
C ASP A 54 -26.03 7.31 -4.49
N GLU A 55 -25.91 8.27 -3.59
CA GLU A 55 -24.95 8.24 -2.48
C GLU A 55 -25.21 7.05 -1.54
N ALA A 56 -26.47 6.66 -1.33
CA ALA A 56 -26.82 5.54 -0.46
C ALA A 56 -26.33 4.21 -1.05
N ALA A 57 -26.56 3.99 -2.35
CA ALA A 57 -26.09 2.80 -3.05
C ALA A 57 -24.55 2.70 -3.05
N MET A 58 -23.83 3.82 -3.20
CA MET A 58 -22.37 3.84 -3.10
C MET A 58 -21.85 3.51 -1.70
N LEU A 59 -22.53 3.98 -0.65
CA LEU A 59 -22.17 3.70 0.73
C LEU A 59 -22.44 2.23 1.11
N GLU A 60 -23.54 1.66 0.60
CA GLU A 60 -23.88 0.24 0.75
C GLU A 60 -22.81 -0.64 0.09
N LEU A 61 -22.48 -0.39 -1.19
CA LEU A 61 -21.40 -1.09 -1.88
C LEU A 61 -20.06 -0.96 -1.14
N ALA A 62 -19.74 0.22 -0.61
CA ALA A 62 -18.53 0.41 0.17
C ALA A 62 -18.55 -0.40 1.48
N ALA A 63 -19.71 -0.62 2.09
CA ALA A 63 -19.85 -1.46 3.27
C ALA A 63 -19.66 -2.94 2.93
N GLU A 64 -20.26 -3.42 1.85
CA GLU A 64 -20.08 -4.79 1.34
C GLU A 64 -18.61 -5.10 1.04
N ILE A 65 -17.91 -4.18 0.34
CA ILE A 65 -16.47 -4.31 0.05
C ILE A 65 -15.66 -4.40 1.35
N ARG A 66 -15.99 -3.56 2.35
CA ARG A 66 -15.30 -3.59 3.65
C ARG A 66 -15.51 -4.92 4.38
N GLU A 67 -16.73 -5.45 4.37
CA GLU A 67 -17.05 -6.73 5.00
C GLU A 67 -16.30 -7.89 4.32
N ALA A 68 -16.30 -7.94 2.99
CA ALA A 68 -15.55 -8.93 2.22
C ALA A 68 -14.04 -8.86 2.52
N GLN A 69 -13.47 -7.65 2.58
CA GLN A 69 -12.07 -7.45 2.95
C GLN A 69 -11.77 -7.91 4.38
N GLN A 70 -12.62 -7.56 5.35
CA GLN A 70 -12.46 -8.00 6.74
C GLN A 70 -12.52 -9.52 6.86
N HIS A 71 -13.46 -10.15 6.16
CA HIS A 71 -13.57 -11.60 6.12
C HIS A 71 -12.29 -12.24 5.55
N TYR A 72 -11.78 -11.71 4.44
CA TYR A 72 -10.52 -12.15 3.85
C TYR A 72 -9.35 -12.05 4.85
N TYR A 73 -9.16 -10.88 5.48
CA TYR A 73 -8.05 -10.68 6.42
C TYR A 73 -8.14 -11.56 7.67
N ARG A 74 -9.35 -11.80 8.18
CA ARG A 74 -9.56 -12.72 9.32
C ARG A 74 -9.16 -14.15 8.95
N THR A 75 -9.66 -14.64 7.81
CA THR A 75 -9.35 -16.00 7.32
C THR A 75 -7.87 -16.15 7.01
N PHE A 76 -7.28 -15.17 6.32
CA PHE A 76 -5.85 -15.11 6.02
C PHE A 76 -5.00 -15.15 7.29
N GLY A 77 -5.30 -14.28 8.27
CA GLY A 77 -4.57 -14.21 9.52
C GLY A 77 -4.62 -15.51 10.32
N HIS A 78 -5.80 -16.14 10.38
CA HIS A 78 -5.96 -17.44 11.04
C HIS A 78 -5.14 -18.55 10.36
N LEU A 79 -5.19 -18.66 9.03
CA LEU A 79 -4.43 -19.67 8.29
C LEU A 79 -2.91 -19.46 8.41
N CYS A 80 -2.45 -18.21 8.28
CA CYS A 80 -1.05 -17.85 8.47
C CYS A 80 -0.55 -18.18 9.89
N SER A 81 -1.31 -17.80 10.92
CA SER A 81 -0.95 -18.10 12.31
C SER A 81 -0.86 -19.61 12.55
N ARG A 82 -1.85 -20.39 12.08
CA ARG A 82 -1.81 -21.85 12.21
C ARG A 82 -0.59 -22.46 11.52
N LEU A 83 -0.27 -22.00 10.31
CA LEU A 83 0.83 -22.59 9.57
C LEU A 83 2.20 -22.21 10.14
N ILE A 84 2.37 -20.97 10.60
CA ILE A 84 3.58 -20.54 11.34
C ILE A 84 3.77 -21.42 12.58
N SER A 85 2.71 -21.61 13.37
CA SER A 85 2.78 -22.47 14.56
C SER A 85 3.17 -23.91 14.21
N MET A 86 2.67 -24.45 13.09
CA MET A 86 3.05 -25.79 12.62
C MET A 86 4.47 -25.85 12.06
N SER A 87 4.99 -24.75 11.52
CA SER A 87 6.32 -24.73 10.90
C SER A 87 7.46 -24.60 11.92
N ILE A 88 7.23 -23.97 13.08
CA ILE A 88 8.22 -23.84 14.17
C ILE A 88 8.89 -25.17 14.54
N PRO A 89 8.18 -26.26 14.89
CA PRO A 89 8.83 -27.52 15.27
C PRO A 89 9.59 -28.16 14.11
N VAL A 90 9.05 -28.07 12.89
CA VAL A 90 9.69 -28.59 11.67
C VAL A 90 11.02 -27.88 11.40
N PHE A 91 11.04 -26.54 11.49
CA PHE A 91 12.25 -25.75 11.31
C PHE A 91 13.24 -25.92 12.45
N THR A 92 12.77 -25.95 13.69
CA THR A 92 13.63 -26.23 14.86
C THR A 92 14.34 -27.58 14.70
N ALA A 93 13.65 -28.61 14.20
CA ALA A 93 14.26 -29.91 13.92
C ALA A 93 15.27 -29.85 12.76
N LEU A 94 14.95 -29.11 11.69
CA LEU A 94 15.82 -28.93 10.53
C LEU A 94 17.11 -28.20 10.90
N GLU A 95 17.01 -27.06 11.58
CA GLU A 95 18.17 -26.28 12.04
C GLU A 95 19.06 -27.15 12.94
N ASN A 96 18.49 -27.84 13.93
CA ASN A 96 19.24 -28.74 14.78
C ASN A 96 19.97 -29.85 14.02
N ARG A 97 19.39 -30.41 12.94
CA ARG A 97 20.06 -31.42 12.10
C ARG A 97 21.17 -30.83 11.25
N VAL A 98 20.93 -29.70 10.61
CA VAL A 98 21.92 -29.05 9.72
C VAL A 98 23.13 -28.59 10.55
N TYR A 99 22.92 -27.97 11.70
CA TYR A 99 24.01 -27.52 12.58
C TYR A 99 24.77 -28.67 13.26
N LYS A 100 24.12 -29.82 13.54
CA LYS A 100 24.79 -30.97 14.15
C LYS A 100 25.56 -31.85 13.16
N GLN A 101 25.24 -31.82 11.86
CA GLN A 101 25.76 -32.80 10.89
C GLN A 101 26.75 -32.25 9.86
N ALA A 102 26.89 -30.93 9.66
CA ALA A 102 27.84 -30.39 8.67
C ALA A 102 28.29 -28.92 8.96
N PRO A 103 29.49 -28.69 9.54
CA PRO A 103 30.00 -27.35 9.79
C PRO A 103 30.37 -26.52 8.53
N ASP A 104 30.66 -27.16 7.39
CA ASP A 104 31.43 -26.53 6.28
C ASP A 104 30.74 -26.47 4.89
N ARG A 105 29.41 -26.25 4.77
CA ARG A 105 28.76 -26.01 3.44
C ARG A 105 27.48 -25.15 3.49
N PRO A 106 26.94 -24.76 2.31
CA PRO A 106 27.12 -23.51 1.57
C PRO A 106 26.18 -22.37 2.03
N PHE A 107 25.40 -22.57 3.09
CA PHE A 107 24.53 -21.54 3.69
C PHE A 107 25.22 -20.86 4.88
N SER A 108 26.55 -20.74 4.81
CA SER A 108 27.44 -20.26 5.87
C SER A 108 27.39 -18.73 6.09
N GLY A 109 26.30 -18.06 5.68
CA GLY A 109 26.24 -16.59 5.70
C GLY A 109 24.88 -15.97 5.94
N VAL A 110 23.77 -16.70 5.78
CA VAL A 110 22.41 -16.20 6.05
C VAL A 110 21.68 -17.29 6.81
N ARG A 111 21.12 -16.98 7.99
CA ARG A 111 20.39 -17.96 8.82
C ARG A 111 19.39 -18.68 7.91
N ILE A 112 19.52 -20.00 7.81
CA ILE A 112 18.62 -20.87 7.04
C ILE A 112 17.15 -20.50 7.34
N GLY A 113 16.82 -20.22 8.61
CA GLY A 113 15.53 -19.68 9.02
C GLY A 113 15.06 -18.44 8.24
N ALA A 114 15.91 -17.45 7.96
CA ALA A 114 15.50 -16.21 7.29
C ALA A 114 15.21 -16.38 5.78
N GLN A 115 15.93 -17.26 5.09
CA GLN A 115 15.62 -17.59 3.69
C GLN A 115 14.35 -18.42 3.58
N TRP A 116 14.14 -19.33 4.53
CA TRP A 116 12.93 -20.16 4.60
C TRP A 116 11.70 -19.36 5.00
N GLU A 117 11.79 -18.46 5.98
CA GLU A 117 10.71 -17.53 6.34
C GLU A 117 10.29 -16.71 5.13
N ARG A 118 11.24 -16.15 4.39
CA ARG A 118 10.95 -15.36 3.19
C ARG A 118 10.28 -16.18 2.09
N TYR A 119 10.83 -17.34 1.75
CA TYR A 119 10.24 -18.24 0.75
C TYR A 119 8.83 -18.69 1.16
N PHE A 120 8.65 -19.01 2.43
CA PHE A 120 7.36 -19.43 2.99
C PHE A 120 6.34 -18.30 2.97
N THR A 121 6.69 -17.08 3.39
CA THR A 121 5.81 -15.91 3.33
C THR A 121 5.40 -15.60 1.88
N GLU A 122 6.34 -15.61 0.94
CA GLU A 122 6.05 -15.35 -0.49
C GLU A 122 5.11 -16.42 -1.07
N ARG A 123 5.33 -17.71 -0.76
CA ARG A 123 4.46 -18.81 -1.22
C ARG A 123 3.09 -18.82 -0.53
N MET A 124 3.03 -18.48 0.75
CA MET A 124 1.80 -18.33 1.52
C MET A 124 0.90 -17.23 0.96
N THR A 125 1.48 -16.06 0.73
CA THR A 125 0.78 -14.92 0.14
C THR A 125 0.23 -15.30 -1.25
N ALA A 126 1.04 -15.93 -2.10
CA ALA A 126 0.59 -16.38 -3.42
C ALA A 126 -0.54 -17.44 -3.35
N ALA A 127 -0.45 -18.40 -2.44
CA ALA A 127 -1.45 -19.45 -2.28
C ALA A 127 -2.80 -18.91 -1.78
N LEU A 128 -2.79 -17.96 -0.85
CA LEU A 128 -4.02 -17.39 -0.29
C LEU A 128 -4.63 -16.27 -1.14
N HIS A 129 -3.86 -15.67 -2.06
CA HIS A 129 -4.42 -14.76 -3.08
C HIS A 129 -5.06 -15.51 -4.26
N SER A 130 -4.65 -16.74 -4.53
CA SER A 130 -5.21 -17.60 -5.58
C SER A 130 -6.44 -18.40 -5.10
N LEU A 131 -7.42 -17.73 -4.51
CA LEU A 131 -8.70 -18.36 -4.09
C LEU A 131 -9.57 -18.83 -5.27
N ASP A 132 -9.12 -18.62 -6.51
CA ASP A 132 -9.75 -19.14 -7.71
C ASP A 132 -9.17 -20.52 -8.08
N ASP A 133 -10.10 -21.46 -8.29
CA ASP A 133 -9.99 -22.88 -8.64
C ASP A 133 -8.77 -23.70 -8.14
N ARG A 134 -9.07 -24.68 -7.26
CA ARG A 134 -8.21 -25.80 -6.83
C ARG A 134 -6.70 -25.54 -7.01
N LEU A 135 -6.08 -24.87 -6.03
CA LEU A 135 -4.62 -24.84 -5.97
C LEU A 135 -4.10 -26.29 -6.04
N PRO A 136 -3.26 -26.64 -7.04
CA PRO A 136 -2.61 -27.94 -7.04
C PRO A 136 -1.86 -28.12 -5.71
N ASP A 137 -1.91 -29.31 -5.12
CA ASP A 137 -1.34 -29.59 -3.78
C ASP A 137 0.11 -29.09 -3.63
N GLU A 138 0.87 -29.08 -4.73
CA GLU A 138 2.24 -28.55 -4.82
C GLU A 138 2.39 -27.06 -4.46
N LYS A 139 1.32 -26.28 -4.61
CA LYS A 139 1.26 -24.86 -4.25
C LYS A 139 0.64 -24.63 -2.87
N ASN A 140 0.18 -25.69 -2.20
CA ASN A 140 -0.32 -25.60 -0.83
C ASN A 140 0.87 -25.65 0.17
N PRO A 141 1.14 -24.56 0.88
CA PRO A 141 2.30 -24.46 1.78
C PRO A 141 2.18 -25.42 2.99
N ALA A 142 0.98 -25.87 3.36
CA ALA A 142 0.81 -26.94 4.35
C ALA A 142 1.24 -28.31 3.82
N MET A 143 0.99 -28.60 2.54
CA MET A 143 1.43 -29.84 1.90
C MET A 143 2.95 -29.86 1.75
N LEU A 144 3.56 -28.73 1.37
CA LEU A 144 5.02 -28.60 1.34
C LEU A 144 5.63 -28.84 2.73
N LEU A 145 5.04 -28.26 3.79
CA LEU A 145 5.50 -28.47 5.17
C LEU A 145 5.37 -29.95 5.59
N LEU A 146 4.30 -30.62 5.19
CA LEU A 146 4.07 -32.04 5.46
C LEU A 146 5.12 -32.94 4.80
N GLU A 147 5.47 -32.67 3.53
CA GLU A 147 6.52 -33.42 2.82
C GLU A 147 7.88 -33.29 3.52
N TYR A 148 8.23 -32.09 4.01
CA TYR A 148 9.43 -31.90 4.83
C TYR A 148 9.37 -32.70 6.13
N ALA A 149 8.25 -32.67 6.84
CA ALA A 149 8.08 -33.43 8.07
C ALA A 149 8.24 -34.94 7.82
N ARG A 150 7.66 -35.47 6.75
CA ARG A 150 7.77 -36.88 6.31
C ARG A 150 9.21 -37.26 5.99
N ALA A 151 9.90 -36.45 5.19
CA ALA A 151 11.30 -36.64 4.86
C ALA A 151 12.19 -36.67 6.11
N MET A 152 11.82 -35.92 7.15
CA MET A 152 12.55 -35.93 8.41
C MET A 152 12.26 -37.16 9.28
N SER A 153 11.05 -37.71 9.24
CA SER A 153 10.65 -38.90 10.02
C SER A 153 11.07 -40.23 9.41
N ALA A 154 11.46 -40.27 8.12
CA ALA A 154 11.76 -41.51 7.39
C ALA A 154 13.15 -42.14 7.69
N ARG A 155 13.74 -41.88 8.87
CA ARG A 155 14.95 -42.55 9.36
C ARG A 155 14.90 -42.76 10.86
#